data_AF-X1VTJ0-F1
#
_entry.id   AF-X1VTJ0-F1
#
_cell.length_a   1.000
_cell.length_b   1.000
_cell.length_c   1.000
_cell.angle_alpha   90.00
_cell.angle_beta   90.00
_cell.angle_gamma   90.00
#
_symmetry.space_group_name_H-M   'P 1'
#
loop_
_entity.id
_entity.type
_entity.pdbx_description
1 polymer ?
#
loop_
_entity_poly.entity_id
_entity_poly.type
_entity_poly.pdbx_seq_one_letter_code
_entity_poly.pdbx_strand_id
1 'polypeptide(L)'
;GTVFVFSSGMPYARDARTDVSDRGRRVWLKTTETGAYRLPDVFLLDLRVEKIFNLGRVRLSPMMDIANVFNSGTVTNVVSSDWSGAERPFQDPQDIVSPRRFRLGIRLTF
;
A
#
# COMPACT_ATOMS: atom_id res chain seq x y z
N GLY A 1 2.18 -9.26 -19.99
CA GLY A 1 2.66 -7.98 -19.44
C GLY A 1 3.17 -8.22 -18.03
N THR A 2 4.18 -7.48 -17.60
CA THR A 2 4.75 -7.62 -16.25
C THR A 2 4.95 -6.22 -15.68
N VAL A 3 4.60 -6.04 -14.41
CA VAL A 3 4.86 -4.82 -13.66
C VAL A 3 5.60 -5.21 -12.39
N PHE A 4 6.73 -4.57 -12.14
CA PHE A 4 7.49 -4.72 -10.91
C PHE A 4 7.55 -3.37 -10.21
N VAL A 5 7.22 -3.37 -8.92
CA VAL A 5 7.24 -2.18 -8.07
C VAL A 5 8.15 -2.46 -6.88
N PHE A 6 9.16 -1.62 -6.76
CA PHE A 6 9.95 -1.48 -5.54
C PHE A 6 9.72 -0.07 -4.98
N SER A 7 9.31 0.01 -3.72
CA SER A 7 9.23 1.27 -2.99
C SER A 7 9.98 1.10 -1.69
N SER A 8 10.95 1.97 -1.44
CA SER A 8 11.52 2.04 -0.11
C SER A 8 10.49 2.55 0.88
N GLY A 9 10.54 2.02 2.10
CA GLY A 9 9.66 2.42 3.18
C GLY A 9 9.84 3.90 3.51
N MET A 10 8.72 4.60 3.66
CA MET A 10 8.73 6.03 3.91
C MET A 10 9.20 6.33 5.34
N PRO A 11 10.10 7.31 5.53
CA PRO A 11 10.47 7.79 6.86
C PRO A 11 9.32 8.61 7.48
N TYR A 12 9.14 8.50 8.80
CA TYR A 12 8.16 9.29 9.55
C TYR A 12 8.67 9.66 10.94
N ALA A 13 7.98 10.60 11.58
CA ALA A 13 8.24 11.03 12.95
C ALA A 13 7.05 10.67 13.84
N ARG A 14 7.31 10.51 15.14
CA ARG A 14 6.28 10.51 16.17
C ARG A 14 5.83 11.95 16.47
N ASP A 15 4.53 12.15 16.47
CA ASP A 15 3.89 13.41 16.81
C ASP A 15 3.13 13.26 18.12
N ALA A 16 3.28 14.18 19.06
CA ALA A 16 2.46 14.23 20.27
C ALA A 16 1.54 15.45 20.27
N ARG A 17 0.41 15.31 20.95
CA ARG A 17 -0.52 16.42 21.17
C ARG A 17 -0.28 17.04 22.53
N THR A 18 -0.12 18.35 22.56
CA THR A 18 -0.11 19.12 23.80
C THR A 18 -1.24 20.14 23.80
N ASP A 19 -1.78 20.40 24.98
CA ASP A 19 -2.67 21.52 25.23
C ASP A 19 -1.82 22.74 25.61
N VAL A 20 -2.01 23.86 24.89
CA VAL A 20 -1.39 25.14 25.26
C VAL A 20 -2.33 25.84 26.23
N SER A 21 -1.88 25.94 27.48
CA SER A 21 -2.68 26.28 28.66
C SER A 21 -3.42 27.61 28.61
N ASP A 22 -2.96 28.57 27.80
CA ASP A 22 -3.54 29.93 27.79
C ASP A 22 -4.85 30.08 26.99
N ARG A 23 -5.20 29.14 26.09
CA ARG A 23 -6.41 29.26 25.25
C ARG A 23 -7.12 27.94 24.95
N GLY A 24 -6.76 26.85 25.63
CA GLY A 24 -7.30 25.52 25.29
C GLY A 24 -6.97 25.07 23.86
N ARG A 25 -5.94 25.67 23.25
CA ARG A 25 -5.54 25.38 21.86
C ARG A 25 -4.68 24.12 21.84
N ARG A 26 -5.13 23.14 21.08
CA ARG A 26 -4.42 21.87 20.84
C ARG A 26 -3.42 22.06 19.71
N VAL A 27 -2.18 21.64 19.93
CA VAL A 27 -1.11 21.71 18.94
C VAL A 27 -0.41 20.37 18.84
N TRP A 28 -0.05 19.98 17.61
CA TRP A 28 0.77 18.81 17.34
C TRP A 28 2.23 19.22 17.33
N LEU A 29 3.04 18.53 18.12
CA LEU A 29 4.49 18.72 18.21
C LEU A 29 5.17 17.43 17.78
N LYS A 30 6.20 17.54 16.94
CA LYS A 30 7.07 16.39 16.65
C LYS A 30 7.89 16.09 17.90
N THR A 31 7.78 14.88 18.44
CA THR A 31 8.58 14.45 19.60
C THR A 31 9.88 13.77 19.19
N THR A 32 10.01 13.45 17.90
CA THR A 32 11.19 12.82 17.31
C THR A 32 11.55 13.53 16.02
N GLU A 33 12.80 13.36 15.59
CA GLU A 33 13.27 13.88 14.31
C GLU A 33 12.52 13.23 13.14
N THR A 34 12.36 13.98 12.05
CA THR A 34 11.76 13.45 10.83
C THR A 34 12.61 12.32 10.27
N GLY A 35 12.06 11.10 10.27
CA GLY A 35 12.77 9.89 9.83
C GLY A 35 13.39 9.07 10.95
N ALA A 36 13.10 9.40 12.21
CA ALA A 36 13.42 8.54 13.36
C ALA A 36 12.80 7.14 13.24
N TYR A 37 11.69 7.01 12.51
CA TYR A 37 11.07 5.73 12.17
C TYR A 37 10.95 5.56 10.66
N ARG A 38 10.88 4.30 10.23
CA ARG A 38 10.71 3.95 8.82
C ARG A 38 9.71 2.82 8.67
N LEU A 39 8.83 2.95 7.67
CA LEU A 39 7.99 1.84 7.24
C LEU A 39 8.86 0.74 6.60
N PRO A 40 8.36 -0.51 6.55
CA PRO A 40 9.03 -1.57 5.79
C PRO A 40 9.05 -1.27 4.28
N ASP A 41 10.07 -1.76 3.59
CA ASP A 41 10.15 -1.69 2.13
C ASP A 41 9.06 -2.56 1.48
N VAL A 42 8.54 -2.10 0.33
CA VAL A 42 7.49 -2.77 -0.42
C VAL A 42 8.08 -3.37 -1.70
N PHE A 43 7.84 -4.67 -1.89
CA PHE A 43 8.18 -5.41 -3.09
C PHE A 43 6.92 -6.06 -3.66
N LEU A 44 6.49 -5.59 -4.83
CA LEU A 44 5.31 -6.10 -5.53
C LEU A 44 5.67 -6.50 -6.95
N LEU A 45 5.22 -7.69 -7.34
CA LEU A 45 5.30 -8.21 -8.69
C LEU A 45 3.90 -8.55 -9.17
N ASP A 46 3.51 -7.98 -10.30
CA ASP A 46 2.26 -8.26 -10.98
C ASP A 46 2.55 -8.86 -12.36
N LEU A 47 1.89 -9.96 -12.67
CA LEU A 47 2.06 -10.71 -13.91
C LEU A 47 0.74 -10.79 -14.67
N ARG A 48 0.79 -10.57 -15.98
CA ARG A 48 -0.28 -10.80 -16.94
C ARG A 48 0.21 -11.73 -18.03
N VAL A 49 -0.50 -12.84 -18.24
CA VAL A 49 -0.30 -13.73 -19.37
C VAL A 49 -1.53 -13.65 -20.27
N GLU A 50 -1.30 -13.46 -21.56
CA GLU A 50 -2.35 -13.46 -22.58
C GLU A 50 -1.92 -14.36 -23.72
N LYS A 51 -2.83 -15.19 -24.21
CA LYS A 51 -2.61 -16.04 -25.38
C LYS A 51 -3.61 -15.67 -26.45
N ILE A 52 -3.12 -15.38 -27.65
CA ILE A 52 -3.95 -15.01 -28.79
C ILE A 52 -4.11 -16.23 -29.71
N PHE A 53 -5.36 -16.59 -30.00
CA PHE A 53 -5.75 -17.60 -30.97
C PHE A 53 -6.45 -16.93 -32.15
N ASN A 54 -5.95 -17.17 -33.37
CA ASN A 54 -6.60 -16.70 -34.59
C ASN A 54 -7.51 -17.81 -35.13
N LEU A 55 -8.82 -17.56 -35.15
CA LEU A 55 -9.88 -18.49 -35.56
C LEU A 55 -10.60 -17.91 -36.78
N GLY A 56 -9.91 -17.90 -37.93
CA GLY A 56 -10.41 -17.29 -39.16
C GLY A 56 -10.55 -15.77 -39.02
N ARG A 57 -11.77 -15.26 -39.14
CA ARG A 57 -12.08 -13.82 -38.95
C ARG A 57 -12.14 -13.41 -37.49
N VAL A 58 -12.21 -14.37 -36.57
CA VAL A 58 -12.32 -14.11 -35.13
C VAL A 58 -10.96 -14.27 -34.47
N ARG A 59 -10.63 -13.38 -33.54
CA ARG A 59 -9.48 -13.51 -32.64
C ARG A 59 -9.98 -13.71 -31.21
N LEU A 60 -9.58 -14.81 -30.59
CA LEU A 60 -9.87 -15.16 -29.21
C LEU A 60 -8.61 -14.96 -28.37
N SER A 61 -8.68 -14.17 -27.30
CA SER A 61 -7.54 -13.89 -26.42
C SER A 61 -7.90 -14.10 -24.95
N PRO A 62 -7.76 -15.32 -24.40
CA PRO A 62 -7.77 -15.54 -22.96
C PRO A 62 -6.58 -14.86 -22.27
N MET A 63 -6.85 -14.31 -21.09
CA MET A 63 -5.90 -13.58 -20.27
C MET A 63 -6.04 -13.97 -18.80
N MET A 64 -4.91 -13.99 -18.09
CA MET A 64 -4.81 -14.21 -16.66
C MET A 64 -3.89 -13.17 -16.05
N ASP A 65 -4.35 -12.51 -15.00
CA ASP A 65 -3.58 -11.57 -14.19
C ASP A 65 -3.40 -12.11 -12.78
N ILE A 66 -2.18 -12.00 -12.27
CA ILE A 66 -1.79 -12.29 -10.89
C ILE A 66 -1.17 -11.03 -10.33
N ALA A 67 -1.86 -10.38 -9.40
CA ALA A 67 -1.33 -9.24 -8.66
C ALA A 67 -0.75 -9.68 -7.32
N ASN A 68 0.31 -9.03 -6.87
CA ASN A 68 1.05 -9.37 -5.65
C ASN A 68 1.46 -10.86 -5.65
N VAL A 69 2.27 -11.24 -6.65
CA VAL A 69 2.76 -12.62 -6.85
C VAL A 69 3.46 -13.15 -5.60
N PHE A 70 4.19 -12.32 -4.85
CA PHE A 70 4.85 -12.72 -3.61
C PHE A 70 3.91 -12.84 -2.40
N ASN A 71 2.63 -12.42 -2.53
CA ASN A 71 1.66 -12.35 -1.43
C ASN A 71 2.19 -11.59 -0.21
N SER A 72 2.80 -10.43 -0.47
CA SER A 72 3.26 -9.56 0.60
C SER A 72 2.07 -8.98 1.36
N GLY A 73 2.21 -8.85 2.69
CA GLY A 73 1.30 -8.13 3.59
C GLY A 73 1.96 -6.91 4.24
N THR A 74 2.92 -6.29 3.54
CA THR A 74 3.67 -5.11 4.04
C THR A 74 2.73 -3.98 4.45
N VAL A 75 2.95 -3.44 5.66
CA VAL A 75 2.28 -2.24 6.18
C VAL A 75 2.80 -0.99 5.46
N THR A 76 1.89 -0.19 4.90
CA THR A 76 2.21 1.03 4.15
C THR A 76 1.84 2.30 4.90
N ASN A 77 1.13 2.18 6.02
CA ASN A 77 0.74 3.32 6.84
C ASN A 77 0.53 2.86 8.29
N VAL A 78 0.90 3.71 9.25
CA VAL A 78 0.77 3.47 10.68
C VAL A 78 0.29 4.74 11.38
N VAL A 79 -0.27 4.59 12.58
CA VAL A 79 -0.54 5.74 13.45
C VAL A 79 0.78 6.37 13.88
N SER A 80 1.06 7.59 13.40
CA SER A 80 2.25 8.37 13.76
C SER A 80 2.04 9.27 14.99
N SER A 81 0.79 9.46 15.41
CA SER A 81 0.43 10.31 16.53
C SER A 81 0.36 9.53 17.84
N ASP A 82 0.72 10.20 18.94
CA ASP A 82 0.76 9.62 20.27
C ASP A 82 0.28 10.65 21.30
N TRP A 83 -0.90 10.44 21.85
CA TRP A 83 -1.47 11.35 22.84
C TRP A 83 -2.49 10.65 23.75
N SER A 84 -2.67 11.21 24.95
CA SER A 84 -3.60 10.69 25.95
C SER A 84 -5.06 10.85 25.49
N GLY A 85 -5.64 9.75 25.01
CA GLY A 85 -7.00 9.72 24.46
C GLY A 85 -7.09 9.29 22.99
N ALA A 86 -5.97 8.92 22.36
CA ALA A 86 -5.98 8.30 21.04
C ALA A 86 -6.73 6.94 21.08
N GLU A 87 -7.60 6.70 20.09
CA GLU A 87 -8.31 5.41 19.94
C GLU A 87 -7.38 4.26 19.59
N ARG A 88 -6.27 4.57 18.91
CA ARG A 88 -5.27 3.61 18.46
C ARG A 88 -3.88 4.05 18.92
N PRO A 89 -3.04 3.11 19.39
CA PRO A 89 -1.70 3.43 19.87
C PRO A 89 -0.76 3.81 18.71
N PHE A 90 0.34 4.49 19.03
CA PHE A 90 1.44 4.70 18.11
C PHE A 90 1.93 3.38 17.48
N GLN A 91 2.28 3.41 16.19
CA GLN A 91 2.64 2.25 15.35
C GLN A 91 1.52 1.26 15.01
N ASP A 92 0.27 1.53 15.39
CA ASP A 92 -0.83 0.67 14.96
C ASP A 92 -1.00 0.72 13.43
N PRO A 93 -0.98 -0.42 12.71
CA PRO A 93 -1.14 -0.45 11.25
C PRO A 93 -2.48 0.13 10.80
N GLN A 94 -2.43 1.06 9.84
CA GLN A 94 -3.62 1.67 9.22
C GLN A 94 -3.90 1.08 7.85
N ASP A 95 -2.85 0.91 7.04
CA ASP A 95 -2.97 0.37 5.69
C ASP A 95 -1.91 -0.69 5.43
N ILE A 96 -2.31 -1.69 4.65
CA ILE A 96 -1.44 -2.73 4.13
C ILE A 96 -1.57 -2.80 2.61
N VAL A 97 -0.54 -3.33 1.96
CA VAL A 97 -0.62 -3.62 0.52
C VAL A 97 -1.80 -4.53 0.20
N SER A 98 -2.37 -4.37 -1.00
CA SER A 98 -3.45 -5.24 -1.46
C SER A 98 -3.02 -6.72 -1.45
N PRO A 99 -3.90 -7.65 -1.05
CA PRO A 99 -3.58 -9.07 -1.02
C PRO A 99 -3.34 -9.62 -2.42
N ARG A 100 -2.83 -10.85 -2.52
CA ARG A 100 -2.72 -11.56 -3.79
C ARG A 100 -4.10 -11.68 -4.44
N ARG A 101 -4.20 -11.25 -5.70
CA ARG A 101 -5.45 -11.30 -6.47
C ARG A 101 -5.23 -11.97 -7.80
N PHE A 102 -6.22 -12.75 -8.22
CA PHE A 102 -6.27 -13.40 -9.52
C PHE A 102 -7.41 -12.79 -10.34
N ARG A 103 -7.16 -12.53 -11.62
CA ARG A 103 -8.19 -12.12 -12.58
C ARG A 103 -8.09 -12.96 -13.82
N LEU A 104 -9.22 -13.47 -14.29
CA LEU A 104 -9.33 -14.15 -15.58
C LEU A 104 -10.18 -13.30 -16.50
N GLY A 105 -9.84 -13.31 -17.78
CA GLY A 105 -10.57 -12.57 -18.79
C GLY A 105 -10.46 -13.22 -20.16
N ILE A 106 -11.38 -12.87 -21.03
CA ILE A 106 -11.40 -13.31 -22.43
C ILE A 106 -11.70 -12.09 -23.28
N ARG A 107 -10.95 -11.90 -24.37
CA ARG A 107 -11.21 -10.88 -25.39
C ARG A 107 -11.56 -11.54 -26.72
N LEU A 108 -12.66 -11.09 -27.33
CA LEU A 108 -13.07 -11.47 -28.67
C LEU A 108 -12.92 -10.25 -29.60
N THR A 109 -12.42 -10.47 -30.81
CA THR A 109 -12.33 -9.45 -31.86
C THR A 109 -12.79 -10.07 -33.17
N PHE A 110 -13.54 -9.32 -33.98
CA PHE A 110 -14.19 -9.76 -35.22
C PHE A 110 -13.71 -8.92 -36.40
#